data_AF-A0A5C7P261-F1
#
_entry.id   AF-A0A5C7P261-F1
#
_cell.length_a   1.000
_cell.length_b   1.000
_cell.length_c   1.000
_cell.angle_alpha   90.00
_cell.angle_beta   90.00
_cell.angle_gamma   90.00
#
_symmetry.space_group_name_H-M   'P 1'
#
loop_
_entity.id
_entity.type
_entity.pdbx_description
1 polymer ?
#
loop_
_entity_poly.entity_id
_entity_poly.type
_entity_poly.pdbx_seq_one_letter_code
_entity_poly.pdbx_strand_id
1 'polypeptide(L)'
;MRYSIQFDTSGLSAMKKSDMNAVIRKAYEKIGEHWHRYFRARHFSNQAYQEYGYQPRSKSYNWRKLKYLKHNLPLVFTGRSRDLSKSRNVYATKNGVSITMPVRAFNFRRTAKAPDMQKEFRTVSDRERIVLHGVGQKVIEKEITKFGRRRAKV
;
A
#
# COMPACT_ATOMS: atom_id res chain seq x y z
N MET A 1 9.57 6.18 18.63
CA MET A 1 8.28 6.68 19.17
C MET A 1 7.31 5.50 19.22
N ARG A 2 6.89 5.06 20.41
CA ARG A 2 5.90 3.98 20.58
C ARG A 2 4.55 4.64 20.88
N TYR A 3 3.57 4.44 20.02
CA TYR A 3 2.18 4.86 20.27
C TYR A 3 1.42 3.68 20.87
N SER A 4 0.81 3.85 22.03
CA SER A 4 -0.12 2.89 22.62
C SER A 4 -1.55 3.27 22.22
N ILE A 5 -2.28 2.32 21.66
CA ILE A 5 -3.70 2.48 21.31
C ILE A 5 -4.50 1.91 22.48
N GLN A 6 -5.33 2.72 23.12
CA GLN A 6 -6.29 2.26 24.13
C GLN A 6 -7.56 1.81 23.42
N PHE A 7 -7.97 0.56 23.63
CA PHE A 7 -9.22 0.00 23.14
C PHE A 7 -10.15 -0.24 24.34
N ASP A 8 -11.44 0.08 24.21
CA ASP A 8 -12.46 -0.42 25.14
C ASP A 8 -12.50 -1.96 25.05
N THR A 9 -12.05 -2.62 26.11
CA THR A 9 -11.88 -4.07 26.16
C THR A 9 -13.17 -4.83 26.47
N SER A 10 -14.25 -4.14 26.85
CA SER A 10 -15.52 -4.78 27.22
C SER A 10 -16.10 -5.66 26.09
N GLY A 11 -15.94 -5.25 24.83
CA GLY A 11 -16.29 -6.05 23.64
C GLY A 11 -15.22 -7.04 23.17
N LEU A 12 -13.96 -6.87 23.60
CA LEU A 12 -12.83 -7.70 23.19
C LEU A 12 -12.78 -9.02 23.96
N SER A 13 -13.06 -8.99 25.26
CA SER A 13 -12.99 -10.16 26.16
C SER A 13 -13.91 -11.31 25.74
N ALA A 14 -15.03 -10.99 25.10
CA ALA A 14 -16.02 -11.97 24.69
C ALA A 14 -15.75 -12.58 23.30
N MET A 15 -14.82 -12.01 22.52
CA MET A 15 -14.65 -12.34 21.10
C MET A 15 -13.77 -13.58 20.92
N LYS A 16 -14.20 -14.53 20.07
CA LYS A 16 -13.37 -15.69 19.75
C LYS A 16 -12.16 -15.23 18.92
N LYS A 17 -11.02 -15.93 19.07
CA LYS A 17 -9.82 -15.68 18.26
C LYS A 17 -10.09 -15.74 16.75
N SER A 18 -11.02 -16.60 16.31
CA SER A 18 -11.47 -16.69 14.91
C SER A 18 -12.12 -15.40 14.43
N ASP A 19 -12.98 -14.80 15.26
CA ASP A 19 -13.70 -13.57 14.94
C ASP A 19 -12.72 -12.40 14.88
N MET A 20 -11.80 -12.31 15.84
CA MET A 20 -10.73 -11.32 15.84
C MET A 20 -9.85 -11.41 14.58
N ASN A 21 -9.43 -12.62 14.20
CA ASN A 21 -8.67 -12.83 12.97
C ASN A 21 -9.45 -12.39 11.72
N ALA A 22 -10.78 -12.60 11.70
CA ALA A 22 -11.62 -12.16 10.60
C ALA A 22 -11.72 -10.63 10.54
N VAL A 23 -11.84 -9.95 11.68
CA VAL A 23 -11.81 -8.48 11.79
C VAL A 23 -10.48 -7.93 11.28
N ILE A 24 -9.35 -8.48 11.76
CA ILE A 24 -8.01 -8.05 11.35
C ILE A 24 -7.79 -8.26 9.85
N ARG A 25 -8.19 -9.42 9.31
CA ARG A 25 -8.11 -9.70 7.87
C ARG A 25 -8.88 -8.67 7.06
N LYS A 26 -10.09 -8.30 7.50
CA LYS A 26 -10.92 -7.29 6.82
C LYS A 26 -10.29 -5.89 6.89
N ALA A 27 -9.65 -5.54 8.00
CA ALA A 27 -8.91 -4.30 8.12
C ALA A 27 -7.73 -4.25 7.14
N TYR A 28 -6.95 -5.33 7.03
CA TYR A 28 -5.85 -5.44 6.08
C TYR A 28 -6.29 -5.39 4.62
N GLU A 29 -7.41 -6.03 4.28
CA GLU A 29 -8.01 -5.92 2.95
C GLU A 29 -8.33 -4.46 2.60
N LYS A 30 -8.98 -3.73 3.52
CA LYS A 30 -9.33 -2.31 3.33
C LYS A 30 -8.09 -1.41 3.26
N ILE A 31 -7.05 -1.71 4.04
CA ILE A 31 -5.75 -1.03 3.94
C ILE A 31 -5.16 -1.21 2.53
N GLY A 32 -5.13 -2.44 2.01
CA GLY A 32 -4.57 -2.72 0.69
C GLY A 32 -5.36 -2.07 -0.46
N GLU A 33 -6.69 -2.11 -0.37
CA GLU A 33 -7.56 -1.38 -1.30
C GLU A 33 -7.32 0.13 -1.27
N HIS A 34 -7.19 0.70 -0.06
CA HIS A 34 -6.98 2.13 0.12
C HIS A 34 -5.62 2.56 -0.44
N TRP A 35 -4.55 1.83 -0.14
CA TRP A 35 -3.23 2.10 -0.71
C TRP A 35 -3.26 2.06 -2.23
N HIS A 36 -3.89 1.05 -2.82
CA HIS A 36 -3.94 0.95 -4.28
C HIS A 36 -4.75 2.09 -4.90
N ARG A 37 -5.86 2.48 -4.29
CA ARG A 37 -6.71 3.54 -4.82
C ARG A 37 -6.04 4.91 -4.76
N TYR A 38 -5.40 5.26 -3.65
CA TYR A 38 -4.96 6.64 -3.38
C TYR A 38 -3.44 6.83 -3.48
N PHE A 39 -2.64 5.85 -3.09
CA PHE A 39 -1.19 5.99 -2.99
C PHE A 39 -0.43 5.45 -4.20
N ARG A 40 -0.91 4.37 -4.83
CA ARG A 40 -0.30 3.80 -6.05
C ARG A 40 -0.02 4.84 -7.14
N ALA A 41 -0.93 5.79 -7.36
CA ALA A 41 -0.75 6.82 -8.38
C ALA A 41 0.46 7.74 -8.10
N ARG A 42 0.72 8.00 -6.82
CA ARG A 42 1.75 8.94 -6.36
C ARG A 42 3.15 8.41 -6.63
N HIS A 43 3.35 7.09 -6.59
CA HIS A 43 4.60 6.43 -7.01
C HIS A 43 5.02 6.70 -8.47
N PHE A 44 4.09 7.14 -9.32
CA PHE A 44 4.37 7.50 -10.71
C PHE A 44 4.48 9.01 -10.93
N SER A 45 4.47 9.81 -9.85
CA SER A 45 4.57 11.27 -9.89
C SER A 45 5.98 11.74 -9.53
N ASN A 46 6.39 12.92 -9.99
CA ASN A 46 7.73 13.44 -9.66
C ASN A 46 7.94 13.66 -8.15
N GLN A 47 6.87 13.85 -7.38
CA GLN A 47 6.93 13.96 -5.91
C GLN A 47 7.46 12.67 -5.26
N ALA A 48 7.33 11.52 -5.93
CA ALA A 48 7.79 10.24 -5.41
C ALA A 48 9.29 10.20 -5.08
N TYR A 49 10.11 10.97 -5.82
CA TYR A 49 11.54 11.05 -5.54
C TYR A 49 11.83 11.56 -4.13
N GLN A 50 11.09 12.57 -3.68
CA GLN A 50 11.23 13.15 -2.35
C GLN A 50 10.48 12.32 -1.31
N GLU A 51 9.25 11.91 -1.61
CA GLU A 51 8.37 11.24 -0.63
C GLU A 51 8.82 9.81 -0.29
N TYR A 52 9.37 9.07 -1.26
CA TYR A 52 9.78 7.67 -1.07
C TYR A 52 11.29 7.44 -1.19
N GLY A 53 12.08 8.50 -1.40
CA GLY A 53 13.54 8.40 -1.51
C GLY A 53 14.02 7.59 -2.72
N TYR A 54 13.37 7.75 -3.88
CA TYR A 54 13.75 7.01 -5.09
C TYR A 54 15.16 7.38 -5.54
N GLN A 55 15.89 6.39 -6.03
CA GLN A 55 17.24 6.62 -6.50
C GLN A 55 17.22 7.46 -7.78
N PRO A 56 18.09 8.48 -7.89
CA PRO A 56 18.18 9.27 -9.11
C PRO A 56 18.55 8.37 -10.29
N ARG A 57 17.89 8.59 -11.42
CA ARG A 57 18.23 7.92 -12.69
C ARG A 57 19.38 8.66 -13.37
N SER A 58 20.11 7.98 -14.25
CA SER A 58 21.22 8.60 -14.98
C SER A 58 20.73 9.77 -15.85
N LYS A 59 21.58 10.80 -16.02
CA LYS A 59 21.26 11.98 -16.84
C LYS A 59 20.85 11.57 -18.27
N SER A 60 21.59 10.65 -18.88
CA SER A 60 21.28 10.10 -20.21
C SER A 60 19.89 9.44 -20.26
N TYR A 61 19.50 8.68 -19.23
CA TYR A 61 18.17 8.06 -19.16
C TYR A 61 17.05 9.11 -19.09
N ASN A 62 17.21 10.11 -18.22
CA ASN A 62 16.21 11.19 -18.07
C ASN A 62 16.12 12.03 -19.34
N TRP A 63 17.27 12.38 -19.95
CA TRP A 63 17.32 13.11 -21.21
C TRP A 63 16.65 12.34 -22.34
N ARG A 64 16.89 11.04 -22.46
CA ARG A 64 16.21 10.17 -23.42
C ARG A 64 14.69 10.21 -23.24
N LYS A 65 14.20 10.11 -21.99
CA LYS A 65 12.77 10.19 -21.70
C LYS A 65 12.19 11.56 -22.03
N LEU A 66 12.89 12.64 -21.69
CA LEU A 66 12.45 13.99 -22.03
C LEU A 66 12.42 14.22 -23.54
N LYS A 67 13.44 13.76 -24.28
CA LYS A 67 13.52 13.91 -25.73
C LYS A 67 12.38 13.20 -26.45
N TYR A 68 12.18 11.91 -26.16
CA TYR A 68 11.26 11.05 -26.91
C TYR A 68 9.86 10.94 -26.31
N LEU A 69 9.72 11.04 -24.99
CA LEU A 69 8.45 10.79 -24.27
C LEU A 69 7.91 12.05 -23.58
N LYS A 70 8.64 13.17 -23.64
CA LYS A 70 8.24 14.49 -23.10
C LYS A 70 7.89 14.48 -21.60
N HIS A 71 8.44 13.54 -20.82
CA HIS A 71 8.23 13.50 -19.38
C HIS A 71 9.43 12.90 -18.63
N ASN A 72 9.51 13.14 -17.32
CA ASN A 72 10.51 12.52 -16.44
C ASN A 72 9.92 11.72 -15.25
N LEU A 73 8.65 11.30 -15.37
CA LEU A 73 7.92 10.59 -14.32
C LEU A 73 8.65 9.31 -13.83
N PRO A 74 8.79 9.07 -12.51
CA PRO A 74 9.43 7.87 -11.98
C PRO A 74 8.64 6.61 -12.30
N LEU A 75 9.33 5.48 -12.40
CA LEU A 75 8.74 4.16 -12.71
C LEU A 75 7.95 4.08 -14.02
N VAL A 76 7.92 5.14 -14.83
CA VAL A 76 7.25 5.24 -16.11
C VAL A 76 8.29 5.40 -17.21
N PHE A 77 8.38 4.43 -18.13
CA PHE A 77 9.00 4.67 -19.43
C PHE A 77 7.91 5.08 -20.43
N THR A 78 7.20 4.13 -21.05
CA THR A 78 6.12 4.42 -22.02
C THR A 78 4.73 4.67 -21.42
N GLY A 79 4.54 4.53 -20.09
CA GLY A 79 3.21 4.53 -19.46
C GLY A 79 2.68 3.13 -19.13
N ARG A 80 3.15 2.09 -19.84
CA ARG A 80 2.65 0.71 -19.69
C ARG A 80 2.73 0.18 -18.25
N SER A 81 3.79 0.50 -17.50
CA SER A 81 3.92 0.10 -16.09
C SER A 81 2.83 0.72 -15.22
N ARG A 82 2.53 2.01 -15.44
CA ARG A 82 1.46 2.73 -14.76
C ARG A 82 0.09 2.15 -15.09
N ASP A 83 -0.16 1.77 -16.34
CA ASP A 83 -1.44 1.20 -16.75
C ASP A 83 -1.63 -0.22 -16.22
N LEU A 84 -0.62 -1.09 -16.32
CA LEU A 84 -0.67 -2.43 -15.75
C LEU A 84 -0.84 -2.41 -14.22
N SER A 85 -0.32 -1.38 -13.55
CA SER A 85 -0.51 -1.23 -12.10
C SER A 85 -1.95 -0.90 -11.70
N LYS A 86 -2.84 -0.52 -12.64
CA LYS A 86 -4.26 -0.25 -12.34
C LYS A 86 -5.00 -1.54 -11.97
N SER A 87 -4.68 -2.65 -12.62
CA SER A 87 -5.20 -3.96 -12.21
C SER A 87 -4.53 -4.43 -10.92
N ARG A 88 -5.31 -4.96 -9.98
CA ARG A 88 -4.82 -5.48 -8.70
C ARG A 88 -5.54 -6.76 -8.30
N ASN A 89 -4.83 -7.59 -7.56
CA ASN A 89 -5.42 -8.57 -6.66
C ASN A 89 -4.96 -8.25 -5.23
N VAL A 90 -5.90 -8.06 -4.30
CA VAL A 90 -5.61 -7.78 -2.90
C VAL A 90 -5.89 -9.03 -2.10
N TYR A 91 -4.85 -9.59 -1.49
CA TYR A 91 -4.95 -10.77 -0.64
C TYR A 91 -4.59 -10.40 0.79
N ALA A 92 -5.55 -10.57 1.70
CA ALA A 92 -5.37 -10.24 3.12
C ALA A 92 -5.37 -11.50 3.99
N THR A 93 -4.50 -11.48 4.99
CA THR A 93 -4.41 -12.49 6.04
C THR A 93 -4.48 -11.80 7.40
N LYS A 94 -4.54 -12.57 8.50
CA LYS A 94 -4.43 -12.02 9.85
C LYS A 94 -3.08 -11.34 10.15
N ASN A 95 -2.04 -11.62 9.35
CA ASN A 95 -0.68 -11.13 9.56
C ASN A 95 -0.32 -9.95 8.64
N GLY A 96 -1.17 -9.60 7.67
CA GLY A 96 -0.85 -8.55 6.72
C GLY A 96 -1.64 -8.64 5.42
N VAL A 97 -1.30 -7.74 4.49
CA VAL A 97 -1.89 -7.66 3.15
C VAL A 97 -0.80 -7.77 2.08
N SER A 98 -1.10 -8.52 1.03
CA SER A 98 -0.31 -8.62 -0.19
C SER A 98 -1.11 -8.06 -1.35
N ILE A 99 -0.48 -7.20 -2.16
CA ILE A 99 -1.11 -6.62 -3.36
C ILE A 99 -0.30 -7.08 -4.55
N THR A 100 -0.92 -7.90 -5.40
CA THR A 100 -0.33 -8.36 -6.65
C THR A 100 -0.80 -7.49 -7.80
N MET A 101 0.15 -7.00 -8.61
CA MET A 101 -0.10 -6.22 -9.81
C MET A 101 0.75 -6.78 -10.96
N PRO A 102 0.21 -6.94 -12.18
CA PRO A 102 0.91 -7.57 -13.30
C PRO A 102 1.92 -6.62 -13.99
N VAL A 103 2.77 -5.94 -13.21
CA VAL A 103 3.74 -4.97 -13.73
C VAL A 103 5.08 -5.65 -14.04
N ARG A 104 5.14 -6.35 -15.18
CA ARG A 104 6.35 -7.07 -15.63
C ARG A 104 7.59 -6.19 -15.72
N ALA A 105 7.41 -4.90 -16.02
CA ALA A 105 8.51 -3.94 -16.16
C ALA A 105 9.36 -3.78 -14.89
N PHE A 106 8.80 -4.05 -13.71
CA PHE A 106 9.55 -3.98 -12.45
C PHE A 106 10.43 -5.21 -12.19
N ASN A 107 10.20 -6.30 -12.93
CA ASN A 107 10.91 -7.57 -12.77
C ASN A 107 12.00 -7.79 -13.83
N PHE A 108 12.31 -6.78 -14.66
CA PHE A 108 13.37 -6.92 -15.66
C PHE A 108 14.74 -7.07 -14.98
N ARG A 109 15.62 -7.87 -15.61
CA ARG A 109 16.98 -8.12 -15.11
C ARG A 109 17.71 -6.79 -14.91
N ARG A 110 18.07 -6.50 -13.66
CA ARG A 110 18.80 -5.29 -13.29
C ARG A 110 20.30 -5.48 -13.49
N THR A 111 20.98 -4.41 -13.91
CA THR A 111 22.43 -4.31 -13.74
C THR A 111 22.74 -3.85 -12.31
N ALA A 112 23.95 -4.07 -11.82
CA ALA A 112 24.34 -3.67 -10.46
C ALA A 112 24.16 -2.16 -10.19
N LYS A 113 24.27 -1.33 -11.24
CA LYS A 113 24.13 0.14 -11.17
C LYS A 113 22.69 0.63 -11.38
N ALA A 114 21.76 -0.25 -11.76
CA ALA A 114 20.38 0.12 -12.00
C ALA A 114 19.57 0.07 -10.69
N PRO A 115 18.72 1.07 -10.43
CA PRO A 115 17.84 1.05 -9.26
C PRO A 115 16.85 -0.11 -9.28
N ASP A 116 16.52 -0.61 -8.09
CA ASP A 116 15.51 -1.63 -7.90
C ASP A 116 14.11 -1.01 -7.92
N MET A 117 13.50 -1.03 -9.12
CA MET A 117 12.16 -0.48 -9.34
C MET A 117 11.08 -1.18 -8.50
N GLN A 118 11.25 -2.48 -8.21
CA GLN A 118 10.28 -3.21 -7.40
C GLN A 118 10.37 -2.76 -5.94
N LYS A 119 11.58 -2.59 -5.41
CA LYS A 119 11.81 -2.04 -4.07
C LYS A 119 11.27 -0.62 -3.94
N GLU A 120 11.56 0.24 -4.92
CA GLU A 120 11.03 1.60 -4.96
C GLU A 120 9.49 1.62 -4.95
N PHE A 121 8.85 0.81 -5.79
CA PHE A 121 7.39 0.77 -5.85
C PHE A 121 6.73 0.22 -4.57
N ARG A 122 7.43 -0.64 -3.82
CA ARG A 122 6.97 -1.20 -2.55
C ARG A 122 7.22 -0.31 -1.33
N THR A 123 7.97 0.77 -1.50
CA THR A 123 8.37 1.63 -0.38
C THR A 123 7.16 2.44 0.10
N VAL A 124 6.80 2.33 1.38
CA VAL A 124 5.68 3.08 1.97
C VAL A 124 6.24 4.20 2.85
N SER A 125 5.87 5.45 2.56
CA SER A 125 6.31 6.62 3.31
C SER A 125 5.68 6.67 4.71
N ASP A 126 6.28 7.41 5.66
CA ASP A 126 5.72 7.51 7.00
C ASP A 126 4.34 8.16 7.02
N ARG A 127 4.11 9.12 6.12
CA ARG A 127 2.80 9.75 5.94
C ARG A 127 1.74 8.74 5.51
N GLU A 128 2.08 7.87 4.56
CA GLU A 128 1.18 6.79 4.15
C GLU A 128 0.91 5.81 5.28
N ARG A 129 1.94 5.44 6.06
CA ARG A 129 1.75 4.54 7.20
C ARG A 129 0.74 5.09 8.20
N ILE A 130 0.81 6.37 8.53
CA ILE A 130 -0.14 7.03 9.45
C ILE A 130 -1.57 6.94 8.89
N VAL A 131 -1.76 7.27 7.61
CA VAL A 131 -3.10 7.23 6.98
C VAL A 131 -3.63 5.79 6.91
N LEU A 132 -2.82 4.84 6.47
CA LEU A 132 -3.20 3.43 6.37
C LEU A 132 -3.52 2.84 7.74
N HIS A 133 -2.77 3.22 8.78
CA HIS A 133 -3.06 2.82 10.15
C HIS A 133 -4.44 3.34 10.59
N GLY A 134 -4.75 4.60 10.33
CA GLY A 134 -6.06 5.18 10.62
C GLY A 134 -7.21 4.48 9.86
N VAL A 135 -6.98 4.04 8.62
CA VAL A 135 -7.95 3.21 7.87
C VAL A 135 -8.17 1.87 8.58
N GLY A 136 -7.09 1.22 9.00
CA GLY A 136 -7.15 -0.04 9.76
C GLY A 136 -7.95 0.08 11.06
N GLN A 137 -7.62 1.07 11.89
CA GLN A 137 -8.29 1.32 13.17
C GLN A 137 -9.80 1.53 12.99
N LYS A 138 -10.20 2.41 12.06
CA LYS A 138 -11.62 2.68 11.77
C LYS A 138 -12.39 1.42 11.36
N VAL A 139 -11.75 0.53 10.59
CA VAL A 139 -12.37 -0.73 10.19
C VAL A 139 -12.49 -1.68 11.37
N ILE A 140 -11.44 -1.80 12.19
CA ILE A 140 -11.44 -2.64 13.39
C ILE A 140 -12.54 -2.18 14.36
N GLU A 141 -12.56 -0.90 14.73
CA GLU A 141 -13.57 -0.32 15.62
C GLU A 141 -14.99 -0.60 15.10
N LYS A 142 -15.24 -0.31 13.82
CA LYS A 142 -16.54 -0.55 13.19
C LYS A 142 -16.97 -2.01 13.28
N GLU A 143 -16.08 -2.95 13.02
CA GLU A 143 -16.41 -4.37 13.08
C GLU A 143 -16.59 -4.86 14.52
N ILE A 144 -15.77 -4.41 15.46
CA ILE A 144 -15.92 -4.73 16.89
C ILE A 144 -17.28 -4.25 17.41
N THR A 145 -17.65 -2.99 17.13
CA THR A 145 -18.97 -2.46 17.50
C THR A 145 -20.10 -3.28 16.88
N LYS A 146 -19.94 -3.71 15.62
CA LYS A 146 -20.92 -4.57 14.94
C LYS A 146 -21.05 -5.93 15.61
N PHE A 147 -19.94 -6.52 16.07
CA PHE A 147 -19.94 -7.77 16.82
C PHE A 147 -20.65 -7.64 18.18
N GLY A 148 -20.35 -6.59 18.95
CA GLY A 148 -21.02 -6.33 20.23
C GLY A 148 -22.54 -6.21 20.08
N ARG A 149 -23.01 -5.44 19.09
CA ARG A 149 -24.45 -5.27 18.79
C ARG A 149 -25.15 -6.57 18.40
N ARG A 150 -24.45 -7.51 17.75
CA ARG A 150 -25.03 -8.81 17.37
C ARG A 150 -25.26 -9.71 18.57
N ARG A 151 -24.37 -9.68 19.56
CA ARG A 151 -24.52 -10.49 20.78
C ARG A 151 -25.55 -9.94 21.75
N ALA A 152 -25.70 -8.62 21.85
CA ALA A 152 -26.71 -8.01 22.72
C ALA A 152 -28.17 -8.30 22.27
N LYS A 153 -28.37 -8.84 21.07
CA LYS A 153 -29.69 -9.21 20.53
C LYS A 153 -30.04 -10.70 20.71
N VAL A 154 -29.12 -11.49 21.25
CA VAL A 154 -29.29 -12.93 21.53
C VAL A 154 -29.43 -13.10 23.03
#